data_AF-A0A534GJL5-F1
#
_entry.id   AF-A0A534GJL5-F1
#
_cell.length_a   1.000
_cell.length_b   1.000
_cell.length_c   1.000
_cell.angle_alpha   90.00
_cell.angle_beta   90.00
_cell.angle_gamma   90.00
#
_symmetry.space_group_name_H-M   'P 1'
#
loop_
_entity.id
_entity.type
_entity.pdbx_description
1 polymer ?
#
loop_
_entity_poly.entity_id
_entity_poly.type
_entity_poly.pdbx_seq_one_letter_code
_entity_poly.pdbx_strand_id
1 'polypeptide(L)'
;MSAARILAAYRTIFGTLIVVASIQTLIAERSHHIVLLAAAEIAGALLLMWRRAQWVGAAVLLAVFAAAQIMSAVDGECPTRFLQYAASALLIVLLDRTLWQADTAASF
;
A
#
# COMPACT_ATOMS: atom_id res chain seq x y z
N MET A 1 -0.95 -8.40 23.45
CA MET A 1 -0.44 -8.45 22.05
C MET A 1 0.71 -7.46 21.93
N SER A 2 1.81 -7.81 21.25
CA SER A 2 2.92 -6.86 21.04
C SER A 2 2.62 -5.90 19.87
N ALA A 3 3.17 -4.68 19.91
CA ALA A 3 2.99 -3.66 18.86
C ALA A 3 3.40 -4.19 17.47
N ALA A 4 4.47 -4.97 17.39
CA ALA A 4 4.92 -5.61 16.15
C ALA A 4 3.89 -6.57 15.55
N ARG A 5 3.15 -7.33 16.37
CA ARG A 5 2.08 -8.23 15.88
C ARG A 5 0.89 -7.45 15.35
N ILE A 6 0.53 -6.35 16.00
CA ILE A 6 -0.56 -5.47 15.56
C ILE A 6 -0.21 -4.83 14.22
N LEU A 7 1.02 -4.31 14.09
CA LEU A 7 1.50 -3.74 12.82
C LEU A 7 1.53 -4.78 11.69
N ALA A 8 2.01 -5.99 11.98
CA ALA A 8 2.00 -7.08 11.00
C ALA A 8 0.57 -7.43 10.54
N ALA A 9 -0.38 -7.50 11.48
CA ALA A 9 -1.79 -7.73 11.14
C ALA A 9 -2.37 -6.59 10.29
N TYR A 10 -2.14 -5.34 10.68
CA TYR A 10 -2.60 -4.17 9.92
C TYR A 10 -2.05 -4.14 8.50
N ARG A 11 -0.75 -4.42 8.33
CA ARG A 11 -0.09 -4.52 7.02
C ARG A 11 -0.69 -5.64 6.17
N THR A 12 -0.96 -6.81 6.77
CA THR A 12 -1.58 -7.94 6.05
C THR A 12 -3.00 -7.63 5.62
N ILE A 13 -3.80 -7.00 6.50
CA ILE A 13 -5.18 -6.60 6.18
C ILE A 13 -5.16 -5.58 5.05
N PHE A 14 -4.35 -4.52 5.18
CA PHE A 14 -4.22 -3.48 4.17
C PHE A 14 -3.77 -4.06 2.81
N GLY A 15 -2.70 -4.87 2.79
CA GLY A 15 -2.21 -5.49 1.56
C GLY A 15 -3.25 -6.40 0.91
N THR A 16 -3.97 -7.22 1.69
CA THR A 16 -5.04 -8.07 1.18
C THR A 16 -6.18 -7.26 0.57
N LEU A 17 -6.61 -6.17 1.23
CA LEU A 17 -7.66 -5.30 0.72
C LEU A 17 -7.27 -4.64 -0.61
N ILE A 18 -6.02 -4.20 -0.76
CA ILE A 18 -5.53 -3.66 -2.03
C ILE A 18 -5.57 -4.73 -3.11
N VAL A 19 -5.06 -5.95 -2.85
CA VAL A 19 -5.11 -7.05 -3.83
C VAL A 19 -6.54 -7.36 -4.26
N VAL A 20 -7.48 -7.43 -3.32
CA VAL A 20 -8.90 -7.68 -3.61
C VAL A 20 -9.49 -6.55 -4.45
N ALA A 21 -9.22 -5.28 -4.10
CA ALA A 21 -9.70 -4.13 -4.86
C ALA A 21 -9.14 -4.13 -6.29
N SER A 22 -7.84 -4.38 -6.47
CA SER A 22 -7.22 -4.47 -7.80
C SER A 22 -7.81 -5.60 -8.65
N ILE A 23 -8.14 -6.75 -8.03
CA ILE A 23 -8.83 -7.85 -8.72
C ILE A 23 -10.24 -7.43 -9.13
N GLN A 24 -10.99 -6.73 -8.28
CA GLN A 24 -12.33 -6.22 -8.63
C GLN A 24 -12.26 -5.25 -9.81
N THR A 25 -11.27 -4.35 -9.83
CA THR A 25 -11.02 -3.44 -10.96
C THR A 25 -10.73 -4.20 -12.25
N LEU A 26 -9.89 -5.25 -12.19
CA LEU A 26 -9.58 -6.12 -13.35
C LEU A 26 -10.80 -6.87 -13.88
N ILE A 27 -11.75 -7.22 -13.02
CA ILE A 27 -13.00 -7.89 -13.42
C ILE A 27 -13.96 -6.89 -14.07
N ALA A 28 -14.01 -5.66 -13.55
CA ALA A 28 -14.90 -4.61 -14.04
C ALA A 28 -14.46 -4.01 -15.39
N GLU A 29 -13.15 -3.78 -15.57
CA GLU A 29 -12.59 -3.14 -16.76
C GLU A 29 -11.28 -3.81 -17.17
N ARG A 30 -11.17 -4.20 -18.44
CA ARG A 30 -10.07 -5.05 -18.94
C ARG A 30 -9.16 -4.38 -19.96
N SER A 31 -9.14 -3.05 -19.97
CA SER A 31 -8.24 -2.30 -20.83
C SER A 31 -6.76 -2.50 -20.44
N HIS A 32 -5.86 -2.45 -21.42
CA HIS A 32 -4.43 -2.75 -21.21
C HIS A 32 -3.78 -1.90 -20.12
N HIS A 33 -4.16 -0.62 -20.03
CA HIS A 33 -3.66 0.32 -19.02
C HIS A 33 -4.14 -0.03 -17.61
N ILE A 34 -5.39 -0.49 -17.47
CA ILE A 34 -5.96 -0.93 -16.19
C ILE A 34 -5.33 -2.24 -15.75
N VAL A 35 -5.05 -3.16 -16.68
CA VAL A 35 -4.35 -4.41 -16.37
C VAL A 35 -2.95 -4.14 -15.82
N LEU A 36 -2.19 -3.25 -16.47
CA LEU A 36 -0.85 -2.87 -16.02
C LEU A 36 -0.89 -2.20 -14.63
N LEU A 37 -1.86 -1.32 -14.40
CA LEU A 37 -2.04 -0.62 -13.13
C LEU A 37 -2.35 -1.61 -12.00
N ALA A 38 -3.34 -2.48 -12.19
CA ALA A 38 -3.72 -3.47 -11.19
C ALA A 38 -2.60 -4.48 -10.90
N ALA A 39 -1.83 -4.87 -11.93
CA ALA A 39 -0.63 -5.69 -11.72
C ALA A 39 0.40 -4.97 -10.85
N ALA A 40 0.61 -3.66 -11.06
CA ALA A 40 1.51 -2.85 -10.24
C ALA A 40 1.01 -2.70 -8.79
N GLU A 41 -0.30 -2.54 -8.58
CA GLU A 41 -0.89 -2.50 -7.24
C GLU A 41 -0.71 -3.83 -6.50
N ILE A 42 -0.99 -4.96 -7.16
CA ILE A 42 -0.82 -6.29 -6.58
C ILE A 42 0.65 -6.52 -6.24
N ALA A 43 1.57 -6.21 -7.16
CA ALA A 43 3.00 -6.33 -6.91
C ALA A 43 3.45 -5.43 -5.74
N GLY A 44 2.99 -4.18 -5.71
CA GLY A 44 3.26 -3.23 -4.63
C GLY A 44 2.75 -3.72 -3.27
N ALA A 45 1.54 -4.27 -3.22
CA ALA A 45 0.94 -4.84 -2.01
C ALA A 45 1.71 -6.06 -1.50
N LEU A 46 2.09 -6.97 -2.40
CA LEU A 46 2.91 -8.14 -2.05
C LEU A 46 4.30 -7.74 -1.55
N LEU A 47 4.94 -6.76 -2.20
CA LEU A 47 6.22 -6.21 -1.76
C LEU A 47 6.11 -5.49 -0.41
N LEU A 48 5.00 -4.79 -0.16
CA LEU A 48 4.74 -4.13 1.13
C LEU A 48 4.70 -5.16 2.27
N MET A 49 4.12 -6.34 2.04
CA MET A 49 4.08 -7.43 3.02
C MET A 49 5.47 -8.01 3.33
N TRP A 50 6.43 -7.85 2.42
CA TRP A 50 7.80 -8.34 2.60
C TRP A 50 8.67 -7.30 3.31
N ARG A 51 9.01 -7.53 4.59
CA ARG A 51 9.73 -6.55 5.44
C ARG A 51 10.99 -5.94 4.79
N ARG A 52 11.80 -6.73 4.08
CA ARG A 52 13.00 -6.23 3.37
C ARG A 52 12.69 -5.33 2.16
N ALA A 53 11.56 -5.54 1.50
CA ALA A 53 11.14 -4.81 0.31
C ALA A 53 10.01 -3.81 0.59
N GLN A 54 9.65 -3.63 1.86
CA GLN A 54 8.49 -2.85 2.28
C GLN A 54 8.52 -1.41 1.78
N TRP A 55 9.70 -0.78 1.78
CA TRP A 55 9.89 0.57 1.24
C TRP A 55 9.68 0.64 -0.28
N VAL A 56 10.08 -0.40 -1.00
CA VAL A 56 9.88 -0.50 -2.45
C VAL A 56 8.38 -0.70 -2.74
N GLY A 57 7.71 -1.61 -2.03
CA GLY A 57 6.27 -1.83 -2.16
C GLY A 57 5.47 -0.56 -1.87
N ALA A 58 5.82 0.17 -0.81
CA ALA A 58 5.19 1.44 -0.49
C ALA A 58 5.42 2.51 -1.57
N ALA A 59 6.63 2.63 -2.11
CA ALA A 59 6.91 3.57 -3.18
C ALA A 59 6.10 3.27 -4.45
N VAL A 60 5.99 1.99 -4.82
CA VAL A 60 5.16 1.55 -5.96
C VAL A 60 3.69 1.91 -5.71
N LEU A 61 3.14 1.57 -4.54
CA LEU A 61 1.75 1.88 -4.20
C LEU A 61 1.48 3.40 -4.19
N LEU A 62 2.40 4.20 -3.65
CA LEU A 62 2.28 5.66 -3.67
C LEU A 62 2.25 6.22 -5.10
N ALA A 63 3.09 5.70 -5.99
CA ALA A 63 3.09 6.10 -7.39
C ALA A 63 1.76 5.76 -8.07
N VAL A 64 1.23 4.57 -7.82
CA VAL A 64 -0.07 4.14 -8.36
C VAL A 64 -1.22 5.00 -7.82
N PHE A 65 -1.29 5.21 -6.49
CA PHE A 65 -2.33 6.03 -5.89
C PHE A 65 -2.26 7.49 -6.34
N ALA A 66 -1.06 8.04 -6.54
CA ALA A 66 -0.89 9.38 -7.09
C ALA A 66 -1.40 9.46 -8.53
N ALA A 67 -1.06 8.49 -9.38
CA ALA A 67 -1.57 8.43 -10.75
C ALA A 67 -3.11 8.32 -10.78
N ALA A 68 -3.68 7.44 -9.96
CA ALA A 68 -5.13 7.26 -9.86
C ALA A 68 -5.83 8.54 -9.35
N GLN A 69 -5.26 9.21 -8.35
CA GLN A 69 -5.77 10.49 -7.84
C GLN A 69 -5.78 11.58 -8.91
N ILE A 70 -4.71 11.66 -9.72
CA ILE A 70 -4.60 12.64 -10.81
C ILE A 70 -5.64 12.34 -11.89
N MET A 71 -5.77 11.07 -12.31
CA MET A 71 -6.75 10.68 -13.34
C MET A 71 -8.18 10.99 -12.89
N SER A 72 -8.55 10.62 -11.66
CA SER A 72 -9.88 10.97 -11.15
C SER A 72 -10.10 12.47 -10.99
N ALA A 73 -9.07 13.24 -10.60
CA ALA A 73 -9.17 14.70 -10.53
C ALA A 73 -9.40 15.35 -11.90
N VAL A 74 -8.83 14.78 -12.96
CA VAL A 74 -9.08 15.21 -14.35
C VAL A 74 -10.52 14.91 -14.75
N ASP A 75 -11.09 13.80 -14.30
CA ASP A 75 -12.51 13.45 -14.49
C ASP A 75 -13.47 14.26 -13.60
N GLY A 76 -12.95 15.20 -12.80
CA GLY A 76 -13.73 16.06 -11.90
C GLY A 76 -14.13 15.40 -10.58
N GLU A 77 -13.69 14.16 -10.34
CA GLU A 77 -13.87 13.48 -9.07
C GLU A 77 -12.73 13.81 -8.10
N CYS A 78 -13.03 13.97 -6.80
CA CYS A 78 -12.01 14.18 -5.78
C CYS A 78 -11.95 12.98 -4.82
N PRO A 79 -11.47 11.80 -5.28
CA PRO A 79 -11.56 10.57 -4.50
C PRO A 79 -10.51 10.53 -3.37
N THR A 80 -10.91 10.96 -2.18
CA THR A 80 -10.07 10.96 -0.97
C THR A 80 -9.56 9.57 -0.55
N ARG A 81 -10.14 8.49 -1.09
CA ARG A 81 -9.73 7.10 -0.82
C ARG A 81 -8.26 6.84 -1.16
N PHE A 82 -7.74 7.38 -2.27
CA PHE A 82 -6.35 7.13 -2.68
C PHE A 82 -5.36 7.80 -1.74
N LEU A 83 -5.71 9.00 -1.24
CA LEU A 83 -4.94 9.68 -0.20
C LEU A 83 -4.91 8.88 1.10
N GLN A 84 -6.04 8.28 1.50
CA GLN A 84 -6.10 7.42 2.68
C GLN A 84 -5.24 6.15 2.52
N TYR A 85 -5.23 5.54 1.33
CA TYR A 85 -4.39 4.38 1.05
C TYR A 85 -2.89 4.74 1.07
N ALA A 86 -2.53 5.88 0.48
CA ALA A 86 -1.18 6.43 0.54
C ALA A 86 -0.72 6.68 1.99
N ALA A 87 -1.57 7.33 2.80
CA ALA A 87 -1.29 7.58 4.20
C ALA A 87 -1.12 6.28 5.00
N SER A 88 -1.96 5.27 4.74
CA SER A 88 -1.88 3.95 5.38
C SER A 88 -0.58 3.22 5.04
N ALA A 89 -0.17 3.23 3.77
CA ALA A 89 1.10 2.65 3.33
C ALA A 89 2.31 3.33 4.00
N LEU A 90 2.30 4.66 4.07
CA LEU A 90 3.33 5.43 4.77
C LEU A 90 3.37 5.14 6.26
N LEU A 91 2.20 5.06 6.92
CA LEU A 91 2.10 4.76 8.35
C LEU A 91 2.70 3.38 8.67
N ILE A 92 2.37 2.36 7.86
CA ILE A 92 2.94 1.01 8.02
C ILE A 92 4.47 1.04 8.00
N VAL A 93 5.01 1.78 7.05
CA VAL A 93 6.43 1.91 6.78
C VAL A 93 7.17 2.69 7.87
N LEU A 94 6.58 3.78 8.35
CA LEU A 94 7.13 4.59 9.43
C LEU A 94 7.11 3.83 10.75
N LEU A 95 5.98 3.17 11.09
CA LEU A 95 5.83 2.40 12.31
C LEU A 95 6.81 1.22 12.38
N ASP A 96 7.02 0.51 11.26
CA ASP A 96 7.99 -0.60 11.20
C ASP A 96 9.42 -0.12 11.50
N ARG A 97 9.81 1.03 10.93
CA ARG A 97 11.11 1.65 11.22
C ARG A 97 11.23 2.07 12.68
N THR A 98 10.22 2.74 13.24
CA THR A 98 10.28 3.21 14.64
C THR A 98 10.35 2.07 15.64
N LEU A 99 9.60 0.99 15.41
CA LEU A 99 9.64 -0.19 16.28
C LEU A 99 11.00 -0.88 16.21
N TRP A 100 11.56 -1.03 15.00
CA TRP A 100 12.90 -1.61 14.84
C TRP A 100 14.00 -0.79 15.54
N GLN A 101 13.91 0.54 15.48
CA GLN A 101 14.84 1.43 16.19
C GLN A 101 14.71 1.30 17.71
N ALA A 102 13.48 1.23 18.22
CA ALA A 102 13.22 1.06 19.66
C ALA A 102 13.75 -0.29 20.20
N ASP A 103 13.53 -1.38 19.45
CA ASP A 103 14.06 -2.70 19.81
C ASP A 103 15.59 -2.71 19.83
N THR A 104 16.22 -2.01 18.88
CA THR A 104 17.68 -1.90 18.81
C THR A 104 18.24 -1.09 19.98
N ALA A 105 17.60 0.02 20.35
CA ALA A 105 18.01 0.85 21.48
C ALA A 105 17.86 0.17 22.85
N ALA A 106 16.87 -0.71 23.01
CA ALA A 106 16.66 -1.47 24.25
C ALA A 106 17.62 -2.66 24.43
N SER A 107 18.41 -3.00 23.40
CA SER A 107 19.35 -4.13 23.40
C SER A 107 20.80 -3.76 23.77
N PHE A 108 21.05 -2.47 24.06
CA PHE A 108 22.32 -1.93 24.55
C PHE A 108 22.22 -1.57 26.04
#